data_AF-A0A8S9QYV6-F1
#
_entry.id   AF-A0A8S9QYV6-F1
#
_cell.length_a   1.000
_cell.length_b   1.000
_cell.length_c   1.000
_cell.angle_alpha   90.00
_cell.angle_beta   90.00
_cell.angle_gamma   90.00
#
_symmetry.space_group_name_H-M   'P 1'
#
loop_
_entity.id
_entity.type
_entity.pdbx_description
1 polymer ?
#
loop_
_entity_poly.entity_id
_entity_poly.type
_entity_poly.pdbx_seq_one_letter_code
_entity_poly.pdbx_strand_id
1 'polypeptide(L)'
;MPVRVVESNAPAQEVILGIDHHFRVAHFLPPARREDDMRHWSKFPSFAPLQGQVESDGGRQLDLSNYPYIFMRWKEQYFVNVGTDCGLTIAGFYYVCFSCSDGSISGFYYDPNSSPFQKLELKTVNEGRSGFSFSSYELQ
;
A
#
# COMPACT_ATOMS: atom_id res chain seq x y z
N MET A 1 -9.21 -32.97 9.09
CA MET A 1 -9.40 -31.86 10.06
C MET A 1 -9.97 -30.70 9.27
N PRO A 2 -11.22 -30.23 9.51
CA PRO A 2 -11.72 -29.06 8.80
C PRO A 2 -10.97 -27.81 9.30
N VAL A 3 -10.40 -27.06 8.37
CA VAL A 3 -9.76 -25.77 8.65
C VAL A 3 -10.85 -24.78 9.05
N ARG A 4 -10.73 -24.20 10.24
CA ARG A 4 -11.62 -23.13 10.70
C ARG A 4 -11.19 -21.84 10.02
N VAL A 5 -12.10 -21.18 9.32
CA VAL A 5 -11.94 -19.79 8.90
C VAL A 5 -11.92 -18.95 10.19
N VAL A 6 -10.77 -18.34 10.49
CA VAL A 6 -10.70 -17.29 11.50
C VAL A 6 -11.05 -16.00 10.76
N GLU A 7 -12.31 -15.57 10.85
CA GLU A 7 -12.68 -14.23 10.41
C GLU A 7 -11.95 -13.23 11.30
N SER A 8 -10.91 -12.58 10.77
CA SER A 8 -10.36 -11.38 11.40
C SER A 8 -11.36 -10.26 11.17
N ASN A 9 -12.08 -9.89 12.23
CA ASN A 9 -13.00 -8.76 12.26
C ASN A 9 -12.27 -7.40 12.19
N ALA A 10 -11.10 -7.36 11.53
CA ALA A 10 -10.30 -6.17 11.34
C ALA A 10 -10.74 -5.50 10.03
N PRO A 11 -11.13 -4.22 10.04
CA PRO A 11 -11.45 -3.50 8.82
C PRO A 11 -10.25 -3.56 7.87
N ALA A 12 -10.50 -3.59 6.56
CA ALA A 12 -9.46 -3.47 5.54
C ALA A 12 -8.56 -2.26 5.90
N GLN A 13 -7.31 -2.52 6.28
CA GLN A 13 -6.40 -1.47 6.69
C GLN A 13 -5.73 -0.86 5.46
N GLU A 14 -6.37 0.17 4.92
CA GLU A 14 -5.71 1.15 4.08
C GLU A 14 -5.13 2.24 4.98
N VAL A 15 -3.81 2.43 4.94
CA VAL A 15 -3.16 3.53 5.65
C VAL A 15 -2.71 4.55 4.62
N ILE A 16 -3.44 5.65 4.54
CA ILE A 16 -3.08 6.83 3.74
C ILE A 16 -2.09 7.66 4.55
N LEU A 17 -0.90 7.88 4.00
CA LEU A 17 0.16 8.64 4.65
C LEU A 17 -0.07 10.13 4.39
N GLY A 18 -0.25 10.92 5.45
CA GLY A 18 -0.43 12.38 5.36
C GLY A 18 -1.49 12.99 6.28
N ILE A 19 -2.56 12.28 6.62
CA ILE A 19 -3.67 12.87 7.41
C ILE A 19 -3.59 12.49 8.89
N ASP A 20 -3.23 11.23 9.23
CA ASP A 20 -3.03 10.78 10.62
C ASP A 20 -1.85 9.80 10.79
N HIS A 21 -1.16 9.47 9.70
CA HIS A 21 -0.07 8.50 9.67
C HIS A 21 1.14 9.06 8.94
N HIS A 22 2.28 9.08 9.63
CA HIS A 22 3.56 9.49 9.09
C HIS A 22 4.21 8.36 8.29
N PHE A 23 5.26 8.66 7.52
CA PHE A 23 5.98 7.65 6.73
C PHE A 23 6.67 6.56 7.60
N ARG A 24 6.64 6.71 8.93
CA ARG A 24 7.11 5.72 9.91
C ARG A 24 5.93 4.92 10.48
N VAL A 25 5.92 3.62 10.15
CA VAL A 25 5.13 2.47 10.64
C VAL A 25 3.80 2.73 11.34
N ALA A 26 2.72 2.32 10.65
CA ALA A 26 1.49 1.80 11.23
C ALA A 26 1.66 0.31 11.63
N HIS A 27 0.84 -0.21 12.55
CA HIS A 27 0.91 -1.55 13.17
C HIS A 27 0.75 -2.77 12.21
N PHE A 28 1.55 -2.85 11.14
CA PHE A 28 1.57 -4.00 10.24
C PHE A 28 2.58 -5.07 10.69
N LEU A 29 2.21 -6.33 10.45
CA LEU A 29 3.11 -7.47 10.54
C LEU A 29 3.42 -7.98 9.13
N PRO A 30 4.68 -8.35 8.82
CA PRO A 30 5.87 -8.16 9.64
C PRO A 30 6.24 -6.67 9.81
N PRO A 31 6.84 -6.27 10.94
CA PRO A 31 7.18 -4.87 11.17
C PRO A 31 8.31 -4.43 10.23
N ALA A 32 8.07 -3.39 9.44
CA ALA A 32 9.14 -2.71 8.72
C ALA A 32 9.92 -1.80 9.66
N ARG A 33 11.26 -1.78 9.53
CA ARG A 33 12.11 -0.83 10.26
C ARG A 33 12.20 0.49 9.50
N ARG A 34 12.73 1.53 10.15
CA ARG A 34 12.98 2.82 9.51
C ARG A 34 13.82 2.68 8.24
N GLU A 35 14.83 1.82 8.27
CA GLU A 35 15.70 1.58 7.11
C GLU A 35 14.96 0.86 5.98
N ASP A 36 14.02 -0.02 6.31
CA ASP A 36 13.18 -0.70 5.33
C ASP A 36 12.22 0.30 4.67
N ASP A 37 11.56 1.14 5.48
CA ASP A 37 10.69 2.22 5.00
C ASP A 37 11.44 3.10 4.00
N MET A 38 12.63 3.60 4.38
CA MET A 38 13.44 4.44 3.49
C MET A 38 13.84 3.73 2.19
N ARG A 39 14.27 2.47 2.27
CA ARG A 39 14.66 1.69 1.08
C ARG A 39 13.50 1.49 0.10
N HIS A 40 12.27 1.36 0.59
CA HIS A 40 11.09 1.20 -0.25
C HIS A 40 10.58 2.54 -0.77
N TRP A 41 10.44 3.55 0.08
CA TRP A 41 9.97 4.87 -0.35
C TRP A 41 10.89 5.50 -1.39
N SER A 42 12.21 5.36 -1.24
CA SER A 42 13.18 5.85 -2.23
C SER A 42 13.12 5.15 -3.60
N LYS A 43 12.30 4.10 -3.77
CA LYS A 43 12.03 3.52 -5.11
C LYS A 43 11.05 4.34 -5.93
N PHE A 44 10.27 5.21 -5.30
CA PHE A 44 9.36 6.11 -6.00
C PHE A 44 10.08 7.42 -6.33
N PRO A 45 10.20 7.82 -7.61
CA PRO A 45 10.79 9.12 -7.96
C PRO A 45 10.07 10.30 -7.29
N SER A 46 8.75 10.18 -7.11
CA SER A 46 7.91 11.13 -6.38
C SER A 46 8.28 11.28 -4.91
N PHE A 47 9.04 10.36 -4.32
CA PHE A 47 9.48 10.49 -2.93
C PHE A 47 10.76 11.34 -2.77
N ALA A 48 11.55 11.52 -3.84
CA ALA A 48 12.84 12.19 -3.76
C ALA A 48 12.78 13.60 -3.11
N PRO A 49 11.77 14.46 -3.40
CA PRO A 49 11.65 15.77 -2.76
C PRO A 49 11.32 15.70 -1.25
N LEU A 50 10.74 14.59 -0.79
CA LEU A 50 10.29 14.39 0.59
C LEU A 50 11.37 13.73 1.46
N GLN A 51 12.36 13.07 0.83
CA GLN A 51 13.31 12.18 1.48
C GLN A 51 14.01 12.82 2.69
N GLY A 52 14.56 14.03 2.54
CA GLY A 52 15.29 14.69 3.62
C GLY A 52 14.44 14.96 4.86
N GLN A 53 13.19 15.39 4.68
CA GLN A 53 12.29 15.62 5.81
C GLN A 53 11.89 14.30 6.47
N VAL A 54 11.58 13.26 5.68
CA VAL A 54 11.22 11.93 6.21
C VAL A 54 12.38 11.28 6.97
N GLU A 55 13.61 11.46 6.48
CA GLU A 55 14.81 11.04 7.19
C GLU A 55 14.93 11.76 8.54
N SER A 56 14.71 13.08 8.57
CA SER A 56 14.79 13.89 9.77
C SER A 56 13.72 13.53 10.80
N ASP A 57 12.44 13.69 10.47
CA ASP A 57 11.34 13.64 11.44
C ASP A 57 10.31 12.53 11.18
N GLY A 58 10.45 11.78 10.09
CA GLY A 58 9.50 10.74 9.68
C GLY A 58 8.35 11.23 8.82
N GLY A 59 8.41 12.48 8.34
CA GLY A 59 7.34 13.14 7.59
C GLY A 59 6.30 13.76 8.52
N ARG A 60 6.70 14.17 9.73
CA ARG A 60 5.79 14.79 10.71
C ARG A 60 5.39 16.20 10.35
N GLN A 61 6.29 16.93 9.71
CA GLN A 61 6.08 18.31 9.28
C GLN A 61 5.76 18.42 7.78
N LEU A 62 5.58 17.29 7.08
CA LEU A 62 5.22 17.32 5.66
C LEU A 62 3.75 17.70 5.50
N ASP A 63 3.50 18.78 4.76
CA ASP A 63 2.19 19.08 4.21
C ASP A 63 2.07 18.42 2.84
N LEU A 64 1.21 17.40 2.75
CA LEU A 64 0.94 16.67 1.51
C LEU A 64 -0.39 17.08 0.86
N SER A 65 -1.12 18.06 1.41
CA SER A 65 -2.47 18.43 0.96
C SER A 65 -2.57 18.78 -0.52
N ASN A 66 -1.51 19.39 -1.06
CA ASN A 66 -1.41 19.78 -2.48
C ASN A 66 -0.33 18.98 -3.23
N TYR A 67 0.19 17.90 -2.64
CA TYR A 67 1.20 17.08 -3.29
C TYR A 67 0.52 16.19 -4.35
N PRO A 68 1.07 16.10 -5.58
CA PRO A 68 0.39 15.41 -6.68
C PRO A 68 0.40 13.86 -6.56
N TYR A 69 0.94 13.34 -5.46
CA TYR A 69 1.04 11.91 -5.19
C TYR A 69 0.51 11.57 -3.80
N ILE A 70 -0.21 10.45 -3.71
CA ILE A 70 -0.69 9.89 -2.46
C ILE A 70 0.12 8.65 -2.16
N PHE A 71 0.77 8.64 -0.99
CA PHE A 71 1.53 7.48 -0.51
C PHE A 71 0.68 6.67 0.46
N MET A 72 0.69 5.35 0.29
CA MET A 72 -0.18 4.45 1.04
C MET A 72 0.56 3.17 1.42
N ARG A 73 0.05 2.48 2.43
CA ARG A 73 0.40 1.07 2.68
C ARG A 73 -0.84 0.21 2.52
N TRP A 74 -0.74 -0.85 1.72
CA TRP A 74 -1.84 -1.79 1.50
C TRP A 74 -1.51 -3.14 2.12
N LYS A 75 -2.43 -3.63 2.98
CA LYS A 75 -2.31 -4.94 3.62
C LYS A 75 -3.45 -5.84 3.18
N GLU A 76 -3.10 -6.90 2.47
CA GLU A 76 -4.01 -8.00 2.16
C GLU A 76 -4.45 -8.70 3.45
N GLN A 77 -5.74 -9.01 3.54
CA GLN A 77 -6.35 -9.63 4.73
C GLN A 77 -6.64 -11.12 4.54
N TYR A 78 -7.20 -11.49 3.38
CA TYR A 78 -7.63 -12.84 3.09
C TYR A 78 -7.63 -13.12 1.60
N PHE A 79 -7.53 -14.40 1.25
CA PHE A 79 -7.73 -14.85 -0.12
C PHE A 79 -9.22 -14.99 -0.42
N VAL A 80 -9.60 -14.69 -1.67
CA VAL A 80 -10.95 -14.89 -2.18
C VAL A 80 -10.88 -15.89 -3.34
N ASN A 81 -11.70 -16.95 -3.29
CA ASN A 81 -11.84 -17.94 -4.37
C ASN A 81 -10.53 -18.62 -4.84
N VAL A 82 -9.62 -18.93 -3.91
CA VAL A 82 -8.36 -19.63 -4.25
C VAL A 82 -8.46 -21.14 -4.04
N GLY A 83 -7.82 -21.91 -4.94
CA GLY A 83 -7.57 -23.33 -4.74
C GLY A 83 -6.58 -23.59 -3.59
N THR A 84 -6.57 -24.80 -3.06
CA THR A 84 -5.86 -25.18 -1.84
C THR A 84 -4.35 -24.90 -1.83
N ASP A 85 -3.70 -24.78 -3.00
CA ASP A 85 -2.24 -24.67 -3.13
C ASP A 85 -1.82 -23.62 -4.18
N CYS A 86 -2.15 -22.34 -3.95
CA CYS A 86 -1.70 -21.28 -4.85
C CYS A 86 -0.22 -20.87 -4.65
N GLY A 87 0.44 -21.33 -3.58
CA GLY A 87 1.86 -21.03 -3.31
C GLY A 87 2.17 -19.55 -3.07
N LEU A 88 1.16 -18.71 -2.87
CA LEU A 88 1.28 -17.27 -2.62
C LEU A 88 1.26 -16.98 -1.13
N THR A 89 2.03 -15.99 -0.71
CA THR A 89 1.99 -15.44 0.64
C THR A 89 1.39 -14.04 0.62
N ILE A 90 0.46 -13.79 1.55
CA ILE A 90 -0.08 -12.46 1.84
C ILE A 90 0.40 -11.96 3.20
N ALA A 91 1.50 -12.52 3.72
CA ALA A 91 2.04 -12.15 5.04
C ALA A 91 2.54 -10.70 5.06
N GLY A 92 3.15 -10.25 3.97
CA GLY A 92 3.67 -8.89 3.79
C GLY A 92 2.60 -7.82 3.54
N PHE A 93 3.07 -6.66 3.12
CA PHE A 93 2.26 -5.52 2.70
C PHE A 93 2.94 -4.77 1.56
N TYR A 94 2.22 -3.87 0.90
CA TYR A 94 2.74 -3.05 -0.18
C TYR A 94 3.00 -1.62 0.27
N TYR A 95 4.14 -1.08 -0.13
CA TYR A 95 4.35 0.37 -0.24
C TYR A 95 3.73 0.81 -1.57
N VAL A 96 2.89 1.83 -1.56
CA VAL A 96 2.11 2.23 -2.73
C VAL A 96 2.21 3.74 -2.95
N CYS A 97 2.32 4.14 -4.22
CA CYS A 97 2.27 5.52 -4.67
C CYS A 97 1.21 5.65 -5.78
N PHE A 98 0.20 6.48 -5.52
CA PHE A 98 -0.84 6.84 -6.49
C PHE A 98 -0.56 8.23 -7.07
N SER A 99 -0.71 8.37 -8.38
CA SER A 99 -0.53 9.62 -9.12
C SER A 99 -1.90 10.27 -9.36
N CYS A 100 -2.10 11.48 -8.80
CA CYS A 100 -3.36 12.21 -8.97
C CYS A 100 -3.53 12.79 -10.38
N SER A 101 -2.47 12.85 -11.18
CA SER A 101 -2.51 13.44 -12.52
C SER A 101 -3.05 12.48 -13.59
N ASP A 102 -2.75 11.19 -13.47
CA ASP A 102 -3.08 10.17 -14.49
C ASP A 102 -3.72 8.90 -13.92
N GLY A 103 -3.92 8.83 -12.60
CA GLY A 103 -4.55 7.69 -11.93
C GLY A 103 -3.67 6.44 -11.87
N SER A 104 -2.38 6.53 -12.22
CA SER A 104 -1.47 5.39 -12.14
C SER A 104 -1.13 5.02 -10.68
N ILE A 105 -0.99 3.73 -10.42
CA ILE A 105 -0.58 3.19 -9.13
C ILE A 105 0.68 2.37 -9.34
N SER A 106 1.71 2.70 -8.56
CA SER A 106 2.92 1.90 -8.48
C SER A 106 3.09 1.41 -7.05
N GLY A 107 3.68 0.23 -6.87
CA GLY A 107 3.93 -0.31 -5.55
C GLY A 107 5.08 -1.31 -5.50
N PHE A 108 5.54 -1.56 -4.27
CA PHE A 108 6.57 -2.54 -3.97
C PHE A 108 6.15 -3.38 -2.77
N TYR A 109 6.14 -4.70 -2.95
CA TYR A 109 5.87 -5.64 -1.87
C TYR A 109 7.03 -5.70 -0.88
N TYR A 110 6.68 -5.77 0.40
CA TYR A 110 7.60 -6.01 1.50
C TYR A 110 7.18 -7.23 2.32
N ASP A 111 8.08 -8.19 2.35
CA ASP A 111 8.14 -9.28 3.33
C ASP A 111 9.62 -9.68 3.45
N PRO A 112 10.22 -9.67 4.66
CA PRO A 112 11.61 -10.07 4.88
C PRO A 112 11.95 -11.48 4.37
N ASN A 113 10.96 -12.35 4.23
CA ASN A 113 11.14 -13.74 3.80
C ASN A 113 10.89 -13.94 2.30
N SER A 114 10.52 -12.88 1.59
CA SER A 114 10.21 -12.91 0.17
C SER A 114 11.29 -12.20 -0.65
N SER A 115 11.28 -12.42 -1.97
CA SER A 115 12.12 -11.65 -2.89
C SER A 115 11.83 -10.14 -2.72
N PRO A 116 12.86 -9.30 -2.59
CA PRO A 116 12.66 -7.89 -2.30
C PRO A 116 12.15 -7.11 -3.52
N PHE A 117 11.41 -6.03 -3.27
CA PHE A 117 10.98 -5.06 -4.28
C PHE A 117 10.18 -5.66 -5.46
N GLN A 118 9.34 -6.65 -5.19
CA GLN A 118 8.40 -7.15 -6.19
C GLN A 118 7.43 -6.02 -6.57
N LYS A 119 7.39 -5.69 -7.86
CA LYS A 119 6.74 -4.49 -8.37
C LYS A 119 5.26 -4.71 -8.66
N LEU A 120 4.42 -3.78 -8.24
CA LEU A 120 3.03 -3.64 -8.62
C LEU A 120 2.89 -2.41 -9.52
N GLU A 121 2.21 -2.55 -10.66
CA GLU A 121 1.92 -1.44 -11.59
C GLU A 121 0.47 -1.59 -12.07
N LEU A 122 -0.37 -0.60 -11.78
CA LEU A 122 -1.76 -0.57 -12.19
C LEU A 122 -2.04 0.73 -12.94
N LYS A 123 -2.87 0.63 -13.98
CA LYS A 123 -3.38 1.76 -14.73
C LYS A 123 -4.88 1.64 -14.86
N THR A 124 -5.58 2.77 -14.80
CA THR A 124 -7.00 2.81 -15.08
C THR A 124 -7.25 2.45 -16.54
N VAL A 125 -8.19 1.54 -16.80
CA VAL A 125 -8.64 1.22 -18.15
C VAL A 125 -9.99 1.91 -18.36
N ASN A 126 -9.97 3.01 -19.12
CA ASN A 126 -11.18 3.79 -19.43
C ASN A 126 -11.78 3.44 -20.81
N GLU A 127 -11.10 2.60 -21.59
CA GLU A 127 -11.51 2.23 -22.95
C GLU A 127 -11.79 0.73 -23.06
N GLY A 128 -12.99 0.38 -23.52
CA GLY A 128 -13.45 -1.01 -23.68
C GLY A 128 -14.25 -1.49 -22.47
N ARG A 129 -15.48 -1.94 -22.73
CA ARG A 129 -16.42 -2.48 -21.71
C ARG A 129 -15.76 -3.60 -20.89
N SER A 130 -15.65 -3.42 -19.57
CA SER A 130 -15.95 -4.45 -18.53
C SER A 130 -15.61 -3.99 -17.09
N GLY A 131 -15.13 -2.77 -16.86
CA GLY A 131 -14.95 -2.22 -15.52
C GLY A 131 -16.10 -1.28 -15.14
N PHE A 132 -16.64 -1.42 -13.93
CA PHE A 132 -17.54 -0.42 -13.35
C PHE A 132 -16.72 0.50 -12.45
N SER A 133 -16.77 1.81 -12.71
CA SER A 133 -16.32 2.82 -11.76
C SER A 133 -17.56 3.49 -11.19
N PHE A 134 -17.63 3.59 -9.86
CA PHE A 134 -18.72 4.28 -9.18
C PHE A 134 -18.22 5.65 -8.76
N SER A 135 -18.92 6.71 -9.14
CA SER A 135 -18.58 8.09 -8.75
C SER A 135 -18.82 8.34 -7.25
N SER A 136 -19.62 7.49 -6.60
CA SER A 136 -19.83 7.46 -5.15
C SER A 136 -20.45 6.12 -4.78
N TYR A 137 -20.22 5.69 -3.54
CA TYR A 137 -20.96 4.63 -2.88
C TYR A 137 -21.20 5.03 -1.43
N GLU A 138 -22.33 4.63 -0.87
CA GLU A 138 -22.66 4.88 0.54
C GLU A 138 -23.02 3.52 1.14
N LEU A 139 -22.30 3.12 2.19
CA LEU A 139 -22.64 1.93 2.96
C LEU A 139 -23.81 2.31 3.88
N GLN A 140 -24.93 1.59 3.75
CA GLN A 140 -26.06 1.71 4.68
C GLN A 140 -25.71 1.19 6.07
#